data_AF-A0A537ZKI7-F1
#
_entry.id   AF-A0A537ZKI7-F1
#
_cell.length_a   1.000
_cell.length_b   1.000
_cell.length_c   1.000
_cell.angle_alpha   90.00
_cell.angle_beta   90.00
_cell.angle_gamma   90.00
#
_symmetry.space_group_name_H-M   'P 1'
#
loop_
_entity.id
_entity.type
_entity.pdbx_description
1 polymer ?
#
loop_
_entity_poly.entity_id
_entity_poly.type
_entity_poly.pdbx_seq_one_letter_code
_entity_poly.pdbx_strand_id
1 'polypeptide(L)'
;MEENLGTERPSRRLTHPVLWAVVLCIFGVAGILLIVFARSRGGVRPLSGSDVLEVPPVGGVVAANLADGRPVFVLHHEDGTVGVVDAFSTHVPYGIGKLIGWCPSSRTFDDPFHGAKWDEYGDYVLGPAPIGLVTYHFSLIPGDNDQVHVDGPIPSHPRGFLTQPFQPAGPFCQSTSGMVLPDVLRNASSVPADVITAPPGEWMAVRATLLAMAGQPARLCGAVANRACVDAAAVSGVDVTGLVSTLRGPATILTIEGPWIAQVRAGALVHVTRVPGAS
;
A
#
# COMPACT_ATOMS: atom_id res chain seq x y z
N MET A 1 -73.01 -53.47 17.65
CA MET A 1 -72.77 -53.96 16.29
C MET A 1 -72.51 -52.71 15.46
N GLU A 2 -71.25 -52.25 15.49
CA GLU A 2 -70.26 -52.35 14.39
C GLU A 2 -70.46 -51.17 13.42
N GLU A 3 -69.46 -50.42 12.94
CA GLU A 3 -68.02 -50.39 13.17
C GLU A 3 -67.53 -49.04 12.58
N ASN A 4 -66.52 -48.43 13.21
CA ASN A 4 -65.92 -47.15 12.83
C ASN A 4 -64.80 -47.43 11.81
N LEU A 5 -64.96 -47.08 10.53
CA LEU A 5 -63.89 -47.19 9.53
C LEU A 5 -63.05 -45.91 9.50
N GLY A 6 -61.98 -45.91 10.30
CA GLY A 6 -60.93 -44.90 10.29
C GLY A 6 -60.09 -45.00 9.02
N THR A 7 -60.02 -43.91 8.25
CA THR A 7 -59.09 -43.77 7.13
C THR A 7 -57.70 -43.41 7.67
N GLU A 8 -56.82 -44.40 7.84
CA GLU A 8 -55.41 -44.14 8.13
C GLU A 8 -54.73 -43.47 6.91
N ARG A 9 -54.18 -42.27 7.10
CA ARG A 9 -53.21 -41.69 6.15
C ARG A 9 -51.91 -42.47 6.25
N PRO A 10 -51.32 -42.93 5.12
CA PRO A 10 -50.01 -43.57 5.16
C PRO A 10 -48.96 -42.55 5.60
N SER A 11 -48.42 -42.73 6.82
CA SER A 11 -47.26 -41.97 7.28
C SER A 11 -46.08 -42.33 6.37
N ARG A 12 -45.68 -41.41 5.47
CA ARG A 12 -44.43 -41.52 4.73
C ARG A 12 -43.27 -41.39 5.71
N ARG A 13 -42.89 -42.50 6.35
CA ARG A 13 -41.61 -42.60 7.05
C ARG A 13 -40.53 -42.52 5.98
N LEU A 14 -39.80 -41.41 5.93
CA LEU A 14 -38.56 -41.32 5.15
C LEU A 14 -37.67 -42.46 5.63
N THR A 15 -37.47 -43.47 4.80
CA THR A 15 -36.57 -44.59 5.12
C THR A 15 -35.17 -44.03 5.28
N HIS A 16 -34.46 -44.42 6.34
CA HIS A 16 -33.09 -44.03 6.67
C HIS A 16 -32.14 -43.79 5.46
N PRO A 17 -32.10 -44.61 4.38
CA PRO A 17 -31.25 -44.34 3.21
C PRO A 17 -31.55 -43.01 2.48
N VAL A 18 -32.81 -42.54 2.46
CA VAL A 18 -33.18 -41.26 1.83
C VAL A 18 -32.70 -40.09 2.69
N LEU A 19 -32.74 -40.24 4.01
CA LEU A 19 -32.23 -39.24 4.96
C LEU A 19 -30.70 -39.08 4.81
N TRP A 20 -29.97 -40.20 4.69
CA TRP A 20 -28.52 -40.21 4.48
C TRP A 20 -28.11 -39.61 3.13
N ALA A 21 -28.86 -39.87 2.06
CA ALA A 21 -28.60 -39.29 0.74
C ALA A 21 -28.78 -37.75 0.73
N VAL A 22 -29.82 -37.23 1.38
CA VAL A 22 -30.05 -35.78 1.50
C VAL A 22 -28.93 -35.12 2.31
N VAL A 23 -28.53 -35.73 3.43
CA VAL A 23 -27.43 -35.24 4.26
C VAL A 23 -26.11 -35.19 3.48
N LEU A 24 -25.76 -36.25 2.74
CA LEU A 24 -24.57 -36.29 1.90
C LEU A 24 -24.61 -35.27 0.77
N CYS A 25 -25.76 -35.05 0.13
CA CYS A 25 -25.92 -34.00 -0.87
C CYS A 25 -25.75 -32.59 -0.27
N ILE A 26 -26.30 -32.32 0.92
CA ILE A 26 -26.14 -31.02 1.58
C ILE A 26 -24.68 -30.78 1.97
N PHE A 27 -23.99 -31.78 2.57
CA PHE A 27 -22.57 -31.65 2.90
C PHE A 27 -21.67 -31.58 1.67
N GLY A 28 -22.02 -32.29 0.59
CA GLY A 28 -21.33 -32.22 -0.70
C GLY A 28 -21.48 -30.84 -1.36
N VAL A 29 -22.70 -30.30 -1.41
CA VAL A 29 -22.97 -28.95 -1.95
C VAL A 29 -22.35 -27.87 -1.07
N ALA A 30 -22.45 -27.97 0.25
CA ALA A 30 -21.80 -27.04 1.18
C ALA A 30 -20.27 -27.10 1.07
N GLY A 31 -19.69 -28.30 0.91
CA GLY A 31 -18.25 -28.48 0.69
C GLY A 31 -17.79 -27.91 -0.64
N ILE A 32 -18.55 -28.13 -1.72
CA ILE A 32 -18.28 -27.54 -3.04
C ILE A 32 -18.41 -26.01 -2.98
N LEU A 33 -19.44 -25.47 -2.32
CA LEU A 33 -19.60 -24.03 -2.13
C LEU A 33 -18.47 -23.42 -1.30
N LEU A 34 -17.99 -24.09 -0.24
CA LEU A 34 -16.82 -23.67 0.55
C LEU A 34 -15.54 -23.67 -0.28
N ILE A 35 -15.32 -24.70 -1.12
CA ILE A 35 -14.15 -24.78 -1.99
C ILE A 35 -14.22 -23.72 -3.10
N VAL A 36 -15.40 -23.44 -3.66
CA VAL A 36 -15.62 -22.39 -4.66
C VAL A 36 -15.46 -21.00 -4.04
N PHE A 37 -15.99 -20.74 -2.83
CA PHE A 37 -15.76 -19.48 -2.10
C PHE A 37 -14.30 -19.30 -1.68
N ALA A 38 -13.61 -20.38 -1.32
CA ALA A 38 -12.18 -20.34 -1.02
C ALA A 38 -11.33 -20.11 -2.27
N ARG A 39 -11.73 -20.67 -3.43
CA ARG A 39 -11.04 -20.47 -4.72
C ARG A 39 -11.35 -19.13 -5.40
N SER A 40 -12.52 -18.53 -5.15
CA SER A 40 -12.90 -17.24 -5.74
C SER A 40 -12.23 -16.04 -5.06
N ARG A 41 -11.64 -16.23 -3.88
CA ARG A 41 -10.67 -15.27 -3.32
C ARG A 41 -9.36 -15.43 -4.06
N GLY A 42 -9.23 -14.79 -5.22
CA GLY A 42 -7.92 -14.44 -5.76
C GLY A 42 -7.20 -13.63 -4.70
N GLY A 43 -6.37 -14.30 -3.88
CA GLY A 43 -5.88 -13.75 -2.63
C GLY A 43 -5.14 -12.45 -2.86
N VAL A 44 -5.46 -11.43 -2.05
CA VAL A 44 -4.66 -10.20 -2.00
C VAL A 44 -3.24 -10.60 -1.64
N ARG A 45 -2.27 -10.19 -2.45
CA ARG A 45 -0.86 -10.49 -2.23
C ARG A 45 -0.15 -9.26 -1.66
N PRO A 46 0.75 -9.45 -0.69
CA PRO A 46 1.60 -8.36 -0.25
C PRO A 46 2.48 -7.89 -1.41
N LEU A 47 2.99 -6.67 -1.28
CA LEU A 47 4.13 -6.23 -2.06
C LEU A 47 5.28 -7.17 -1.75
N SER A 48 5.91 -7.68 -2.79
CA SER A 48 7.03 -8.59 -2.65
C SER A 48 8.26 -7.93 -3.26
N GLY A 49 9.40 -8.23 -2.65
CA GLY A 49 10.71 -7.75 -3.06
C GLY A 49 11.81 -8.68 -2.60
N SER A 50 13.02 -8.15 -2.51
CA SER A 50 14.24 -8.87 -2.10
C SER A 50 15.10 -7.91 -1.29
N ASP A 51 15.81 -8.41 -0.29
CA ASP A 51 16.86 -7.62 0.37
C ASP A 51 18.16 -7.63 -0.44
N VAL A 52 18.25 -8.47 -1.49
CA VAL A 52 19.30 -8.41 -2.51
C VAL A 52 18.78 -7.69 -3.74
N LEU A 53 19.34 -6.53 -4.04
CA LEU A 53 18.89 -5.62 -5.10
C LEU A 53 20.00 -5.38 -6.12
N GLU A 54 19.62 -5.26 -7.39
CA GLU A 54 20.54 -4.90 -8.48
C GLU A 54 21.03 -3.46 -8.33
N VAL A 55 22.33 -3.25 -8.53
CA VAL A 55 22.92 -1.92 -8.67
C VAL A 55 22.79 -1.48 -10.13
N PRO A 56 22.22 -0.28 -10.42
CA PRO A 56 22.14 0.21 -11.78
C PRO A 56 23.54 0.58 -12.32
N PRO A 57 23.70 0.82 -13.64
CA PRO A 57 24.93 1.41 -14.16
C PRO A 57 25.27 2.74 -13.47
N VAL A 58 26.56 3.10 -13.44
CA VAL A 58 27.05 4.38 -12.90
C VAL A 58 26.21 5.57 -13.40
N GLY A 59 25.80 6.43 -12.49
CA GLY A 59 24.90 7.57 -12.73
C GLY A 59 23.41 7.21 -12.74
N GLY A 60 23.06 5.92 -12.67
CA GLY A 60 21.69 5.41 -12.76
C GLY A 60 20.97 5.27 -11.42
N VAL A 61 19.65 5.17 -11.50
CA VAL A 61 18.74 4.92 -10.36
C VAL A 61 17.67 3.92 -10.78
N VAL A 62 17.38 2.97 -9.91
CA VAL A 62 16.30 1.98 -10.07
C VAL A 62 15.41 1.96 -8.84
N ALA A 63 14.10 1.86 -9.05
CA ALA A 63 13.15 1.62 -7.97
C ALA A 63 13.01 0.12 -7.71
N ALA A 64 12.99 -0.27 -6.43
CA ALA A 64 12.85 -1.65 -6.01
C ALA A 64 11.98 -1.74 -4.74
N ASN A 65 11.67 -2.97 -4.31
CA ASN A 65 11.02 -3.23 -3.03
C ASN A 65 11.90 -4.17 -2.21
N LEU A 66 12.00 -3.93 -0.90
CA LEU A 66 12.64 -4.84 0.05
C LEU A 66 11.77 -6.09 0.28
N ALA A 67 12.30 -7.08 1.00
CA ALA A 67 11.58 -8.34 1.23
C ALA A 67 10.22 -8.16 1.92
N ASP A 68 10.08 -7.14 2.77
CA ASP A 68 8.83 -6.75 3.45
C ASP A 68 7.87 -5.92 2.57
N GLY A 69 8.23 -5.71 1.30
CA GLY A 69 7.47 -4.93 0.33
C GLY A 69 7.68 -3.43 0.43
N ARG A 70 8.58 -2.94 1.29
CA ARG A 70 8.87 -1.51 1.42
C ARG A 70 9.59 -0.98 0.16
N PRO A 71 9.05 0.04 -0.53
CA PRO A 71 9.69 0.63 -1.70
C PRO A 71 10.94 1.45 -1.33
N VAL A 72 12.00 1.26 -2.13
CA VAL A 72 13.29 1.96 -2.02
C VAL A 72 13.81 2.31 -3.42
N PHE A 73 14.83 3.16 -3.46
CA PHE A 73 15.64 3.43 -4.65
C PHE A 73 17.06 2.96 -4.42
N VAL A 74 17.64 2.29 -5.41
CA VAL A 74 19.08 1.99 -5.48
C VAL A 74 19.72 2.95 -6.47
N LEU A 75 20.77 3.63 -6.03
CA LEU A 75 21.49 4.63 -6.80
C LEU A 75 22.93 4.16 -7.01
N HIS A 76 23.43 4.41 -8.20
CA HIS A 76 24.86 4.37 -8.47
C HIS A 76 25.27 5.80 -8.81
N HIS A 77 25.93 6.46 -7.87
CA HIS A 77 26.36 7.84 -8.01
C HIS A 77 27.40 7.99 -9.12
N GLU A 78 27.58 9.21 -9.64
CA GLU A 78 28.52 9.48 -10.73
C GLU A 78 29.99 9.26 -10.32
N ASP A 79 30.29 9.32 -9.02
CA ASP A 79 31.61 9.02 -8.46
C ASP A 79 31.87 7.52 -8.25
N GLY A 80 30.91 6.66 -8.62
CA GLY A 80 30.98 5.21 -8.49
C GLY A 80 30.57 4.67 -7.11
N THR A 81 30.14 5.53 -6.18
CA THR A 81 29.56 5.07 -4.91
C THR A 81 28.11 4.61 -5.11
N VAL A 82 27.61 3.79 -4.19
CA VAL A 82 26.24 3.24 -4.23
C VAL A 82 25.45 3.76 -3.03
N GLY A 83 24.15 3.98 -3.22
CA GLY A 83 23.23 4.39 -2.16
C GLY A 83 21.92 3.61 -2.23
N VAL A 84 21.29 3.40 -1.07
CA VAL A 84 19.93 2.86 -0.97
C VAL A 84 19.10 3.83 -0.13
N VAL A 85 18.03 4.36 -0.72
CA VAL A 85 17.23 5.46 -0.16
C VAL A 85 15.77 5.05 -0.09
N ASP A 86 15.11 5.36 1.03
CA ASP A 86 13.70 5.07 1.27
C ASP A 86 12.80 5.89 0.33
N ALA A 87 11.77 5.26 -0.24
CA ALA A 87 10.87 5.93 -1.18
C ALA A 87 9.75 6.76 -0.51
N PHE A 88 9.76 6.88 0.82
CA PHE A 88 8.73 7.60 1.57
C PHE A 88 9.14 9.04 1.86
N SER A 89 8.26 9.97 1.51
CA SER A 89 8.37 11.38 1.91
C SER A 89 8.32 11.49 3.43
N THR A 90 9.27 12.22 4.02
CA THR A 90 9.22 12.56 5.46
C THR A 90 8.24 13.70 5.78
N HIS A 91 7.65 14.33 4.77
CA HIS A 91 6.51 15.23 4.96
C HIS A 91 5.22 14.40 5.08
N VAL A 92 4.75 14.11 6.29
CA VAL A 92 3.58 13.25 6.55
C VAL A 92 2.43 14.05 7.19
N PRO A 93 1.81 15.01 6.46
CA PRO A 93 0.74 15.82 7.02
C PRO A 93 -0.46 14.94 7.38
N TYR A 94 -1.03 15.19 8.56
CA TYR A 94 -2.20 14.47 9.08
C TYR A 94 -2.04 12.94 9.17
N GLY A 95 -0.80 12.44 9.21
CA GLY A 95 -0.53 10.99 9.25
C GLY A 95 -0.72 10.27 7.92
N ILE A 96 -0.84 10.99 6.81
CA ILE A 96 -0.92 10.42 5.46
C ILE A 96 0.47 10.45 4.81
N GLY A 97 1.04 9.27 4.57
CA GLY A 97 2.32 9.11 3.89
C GLY A 97 2.21 9.41 2.39
N LYS A 98 3.34 9.61 1.74
CA LYS A 98 3.44 9.73 0.28
C LYS A 98 4.70 9.04 -0.21
N LEU A 99 4.59 8.35 -1.34
CA LEU A 99 5.77 7.94 -2.09
C LEU A 99 6.29 9.10 -2.93
N ILE A 100 7.62 9.18 -3.04
CA ILE A 100 8.35 10.14 -3.85
C ILE A 100 8.79 9.49 -5.16
N GLY A 101 9.23 10.31 -6.12
CA GLY A 101 9.87 9.85 -7.35
C GLY A 101 11.30 10.36 -7.44
N TRP A 102 12.17 9.62 -8.13
CA TRP A 102 13.47 10.14 -8.55
C TRP A 102 13.30 11.00 -9.81
N CYS A 103 13.85 12.20 -9.80
CA CYS A 103 13.86 13.12 -10.93
C CYS A 103 15.25 13.12 -11.60
N PRO A 104 15.41 12.48 -12.78
CA PRO A 104 16.70 12.39 -13.44
C PRO A 104 17.29 13.74 -13.86
N SER A 105 16.45 14.73 -14.19
CA SER A 105 16.92 16.03 -14.69
C SER A 105 17.62 16.86 -13.63
N SER A 106 17.15 16.83 -12.39
CA SER A 106 17.75 17.57 -11.26
C SER A 106 18.64 16.71 -10.38
N ARG A 107 18.64 15.39 -10.58
CA ARG A 107 19.25 14.40 -9.67
C ARG A 107 18.72 14.54 -8.23
N THR A 108 17.40 14.61 -8.09
CA THR A 108 16.74 14.76 -6.78
C THR A 108 15.62 13.76 -6.59
N PHE A 109 15.29 13.45 -5.34
CA PHE A 109 14.00 12.88 -5.01
C PHE A 109 12.97 13.98 -4.82
N ASP A 110 11.82 13.81 -5.45
CA ASP A 110 10.76 14.81 -5.53
C ASP A 110 9.44 14.23 -4.99
N ASP A 111 8.80 14.93 -4.04
CA ASP A 111 7.43 14.67 -3.60
C ASP A 111 6.45 15.38 -4.55
N PRO A 112 5.74 14.65 -5.43
CA PRO A 112 4.86 15.27 -6.43
C PRO A 112 3.55 15.83 -5.83
N PHE A 113 3.26 15.57 -4.56
CA PHE A 113 2.03 16.03 -3.93
C PHE A 113 2.18 17.37 -3.21
N HIS A 114 3.33 17.61 -2.59
CA HIS A 114 3.57 18.84 -1.80
C HIS A 114 4.90 19.53 -2.09
N GLY A 115 5.69 19.03 -3.06
CA GLY A 115 6.87 19.71 -3.58
C GLY A 115 8.10 19.67 -2.67
N ALA A 116 8.13 18.78 -1.67
CA ALA A 116 9.37 18.52 -0.93
C ALA A 116 10.42 17.87 -1.84
N LYS A 117 11.69 18.20 -1.62
CA LYS A 117 12.82 17.69 -2.40
C LYS A 117 13.98 17.31 -1.51
N TRP A 118 14.68 16.27 -1.95
CA TRP A 118 15.91 15.78 -1.35
C TRP A 118 16.96 15.58 -2.43
N ASP A 119 18.23 15.75 -2.08
CA ASP A 119 19.32 15.43 -3.00
C ASP A 119 19.46 13.91 -3.19
N GLU A 120 20.41 13.50 -4.03
CA GLU A 120 20.64 12.08 -4.33
C GLU A 120 21.12 11.24 -3.15
N TYR A 121 21.59 11.87 -2.06
CA TYR A 121 21.98 11.18 -0.83
C TYR A 121 20.82 11.13 0.19
N GLY A 122 19.67 11.70 -0.15
CA GLY A 122 18.50 11.77 0.70
C GLY A 122 18.50 12.96 1.66
N ASP A 123 19.43 13.90 1.54
CA ASP A 123 19.43 15.08 2.41
C ASP A 123 18.36 16.08 1.99
N TYR A 124 17.74 16.74 2.98
CA TYR A 124 16.69 17.71 2.70
C TYR A 124 17.23 18.92 1.92
N VAL A 125 16.51 19.31 0.86
CA VAL A 125 16.84 20.47 0.04
C VAL A 125 15.77 21.56 0.14
N LEU A 126 14.51 21.23 -0.16
CA LEU A 126 13.45 22.21 -0.38
C LEU A 126 12.09 21.67 0.08
N GLY A 127 11.20 22.60 0.44
CA GLY A 127 9.78 22.32 0.68
C GLY A 127 9.44 21.96 2.14
N PRO A 128 8.26 21.36 2.34
CA PRO A 128 7.68 21.23 3.68
C PRO A 128 8.22 20.05 4.52
N ALA A 129 9.02 19.15 3.95
CA ALA A 129 9.54 17.97 4.67
C ALA A 129 10.47 18.35 5.83
N PRO A 130 10.20 17.93 7.08
CA PRO A 130 10.92 18.44 8.24
C PRO A 130 12.38 17.98 8.34
N ILE A 131 12.76 16.90 7.65
CA ILE A 131 14.05 16.21 7.74
C ILE A 131 14.42 15.53 6.40
N GLY A 132 15.63 14.99 6.31
CA GLY A 132 16.08 14.15 5.18
C GLY A 132 15.27 12.85 5.02
N LEU A 133 15.58 12.06 4.01
CA LEU A 133 15.06 10.70 3.81
C LEU A 133 15.82 9.70 4.69
N VAL A 134 15.19 8.56 4.92
CA VAL A 134 15.87 7.39 5.48
C VAL A 134 16.76 6.80 4.40
N THR A 135 17.99 6.43 4.76
CA THR A 135 18.90 5.65 3.91
C THR A 135 19.13 4.29 4.56
N TYR A 136 19.90 3.40 3.93
CA TYR A 136 20.12 2.06 4.46
C TYR A 136 21.59 1.69 4.53
N HIS A 137 21.94 0.91 5.55
CA HIS A 137 23.15 0.10 5.53
C HIS A 137 23.01 -1.00 4.48
N PHE A 138 24.11 -1.30 3.80
CA PHE A 138 24.16 -2.38 2.83
C PHE A 138 25.59 -2.93 2.70
N SER A 139 25.70 -4.12 2.11
CA SER A 139 26.96 -4.69 1.65
C SER A 139 26.90 -4.95 0.14
N LEU A 140 28.02 -4.68 -0.55
CA LEU A 140 28.15 -4.97 -1.98
C LEU A 140 28.37 -6.47 -2.20
N ILE A 141 27.71 -7.01 -3.21
CA ILE A 141 27.90 -8.36 -3.73
C ILE A 141 28.44 -8.20 -5.15
N PRO A 142 29.76 -8.35 -5.35
CA PRO A 142 30.36 -8.19 -6.68
C PRO A 142 29.91 -9.28 -7.65
N GLY A 143 29.67 -8.92 -8.90
CA GLY A 143 29.27 -9.85 -9.95
C GLY A 143 29.31 -9.24 -11.35
N ASP A 144 28.80 -9.96 -12.36
CA ASP A 144 28.64 -9.41 -13.71
C ASP A 144 27.68 -8.20 -13.71
N ASN A 145 26.70 -8.23 -12.81
CA ASN A 145 25.99 -7.05 -12.32
C ASN A 145 26.21 -6.99 -10.81
N ASP A 146 26.74 -5.88 -10.32
CA ASP A 146 26.88 -5.69 -8.88
C ASP A 146 25.50 -5.64 -8.23
N GLN A 147 25.39 -6.22 -7.04
CA GLN A 147 24.19 -6.19 -6.24
C GLN A 147 24.50 -5.60 -4.85
N VAL A 148 23.46 -5.20 -4.13
CA VAL A 148 23.55 -4.85 -2.71
C VAL A 148 22.67 -5.77 -1.88
N HIS A 149 23.18 -6.26 -0.76
CA HIS A 149 22.36 -6.78 0.31
C HIS A 149 22.03 -5.65 1.28
N VAL A 150 20.75 -5.29 1.37
CA VAL A 150 20.23 -4.23 2.23
C VAL A 150 20.04 -4.78 3.63
N ASP A 151 20.59 -4.09 4.62
CA ASP A 151 20.53 -4.52 6.01
C ASP A 151 19.43 -3.76 6.77
N GLY A 152 19.77 -2.61 7.37
CA GLY A 152 18.89 -1.85 8.23
C GLY A 152 18.87 -0.36 7.91
N PRO A 153 17.79 0.34 8.31
CA PRO A 153 17.64 1.77 8.05
C PRO A 153 18.64 2.59 8.89
N ILE A 154 19.20 3.62 8.27
CA ILE A 154 19.97 4.69 8.88
C ILE A 154 18.99 5.85 9.15
N PRO A 155 18.96 6.40 10.37
CA PRO A 155 18.12 7.56 10.68
C PRO A 155 18.40 8.74 9.75
N SER A 156 17.33 9.38 9.27
CA SER A 156 17.42 10.56 8.43
C SER A 156 18.17 11.72 9.10
N HIS A 157 18.95 12.46 8.34
CA HIS A 157 19.60 13.67 8.82
C HIS A 157 18.59 14.80 9.12
N PRO A 158 18.92 15.69 10.08
CA PRO A 158 18.07 16.86 10.35
C PRO A 158 18.08 17.84 9.17
N ARG A 159 17.01 18.62 9.03
CA ARG A 159 16.94 19.70 8.05
C ARG A 159 18.12 20.68 8.21
N GLY A 160 18.75 21.02 7.09
CA GLY A 160 19.92 21.90 7.04
C GLY A 160 21.25 21.16 7.13
N PHE A 161 21.24 19.86 7.40
CA PHE A 161 22.39 18.99 7.15
C PHE A 161 22.51 18.70 5.65
N LEU A 162 23.74 18.67 5.16
CA LEU A 162 24.09 18.27 3.81
C LEU A 162 25.37 17.43 3.86
N THR A 163 25.31 16.21 3.33
CA THR A 163 26.45 15.32 3.17
C THR A 163 27.47 15.93 2.22
N GLN A 164 26.97 16.63 1.19
CA GLN A 164 27.77 17.38 0.22
C GLN A 164 27.07 18.70 -0.17
N PRO A 165 27.80 19.72 -0.62
CA PRO A 165 27.18 20.94 -1.14
C PRO A 165 26.19 20.62 -2.26
N PHE A 166 24.93 21.00 -2.08
CA PHE A 166 23.89 20.72 -3.06
C PHE A 166 23.81 21.80 -4.15
N GLN A 167 23.83 21.37 -5.40
CA GLN A 167 23.38 22.13 -6.57
C GLN A 167 22.59 21.17 -7.47
N PRO A 168 21.35 21.52 -7.88
CA PRO A 168 20.59 20.64 -8.76
C PRO A 168 21.26 20.56 -10.13
N ALA A 169 21.37 19.35 -10.69
CA ALA A 169 21.99 19.13 -12.00
C ALA A 169 21.22 19.79 -13.17
N GLY A 170 19.95 20.11 -12.94
CA GLY A 170 19.03 20.68 -13.91
C GLY A 170 17.68 21.02 -13.27
N PRO A 171 16.63 21.29 -14.07
CA PRO A 171 15.33 21.65 -13.53
C PRO A 171 14.70 20.49 -12.77
N PHE A 172 13.98 20.80 -11.70
CA PHE A 172 13.16 19.82 -10.99
C PHE A 172 11.99 19.33 -11.85
N CYS A 173 11.55 18.10 -11.59
CA CYS A 173 10.43 17.49 -12.28
C CYS A 173 9.14 18.24 -11.94
N GLN A 174 8.37 18.58 -12.98
CA GLN A 174 7.10 19.31 -12.85
C GLN A 174 5.91 18.36 -12.69
N SER A 175 6.07 17.11 -13.12
CA SER A 175 5.06 16.05 -13.09
C SER A 175 5.73 14.69 -12.90
N THR A 176 4.92 13.68 -12.62
CA THR A 176 5.38 12.30 -12.41
C THR A 176 5.82 11.61 -13.70
N SER A 177 5.42 12.12 -14.88
CA SER A 177 5.83 11.59 -16.19
C SER A 177 7.34 11.67 -16.45
N GLY A 178 8.05 12.59 -15.77
CA GLY A 178 9.50 12.72 -15.85
C GLY A 178 10.25 11.97 -14.74
N MET A 179 9.55 11.24 -13.88
CA MET A 179 10.14 10.60 -12.69
C MET A 179 10.28 9.10 -12.86
N VAL A 180 11.29 8.52 -12.20
CA VAL A 180 11.31 7.08 -11.87
C VAL A 180 10.49 6.89 -10.61
N LEU A 181 9.39 6.14 -10.71
CA LEU A 181 8.44 5.91 -9.62
C LEU A 181 8.57 4.50 -9.04
N PRO A 182 8.25 4.29 -7.75
CA PRO A 182 8.13 2.96 -7.18
C PRO A 182 7.07 2.11 -7.88
N ASP A 183 7.45 0.89 -8.26
CA ASP A 183 6.55 -0.06 -8.89
C ASP A 183 5.80 -0.91 -7.85
N VAL A 184 4.76 -0.31 -7.27
CA VAL A 184 3.99 -0.91 -6.17
C VAL A 184 2.55 -1.26 -6.56
N LEU A 185 2.15 -1.08 -7.82
CA LEU A 185 0.73 -1.17 -8.20
C LEU A 185 0.36 -2.38 -9.06
N ARG A 186 1.30 -3.28 -9.36
CA ARG A 186 1.06 -4.46 -10.22
C ARG A 186 -0.09 -5.34 -9.72
N ASN A 187 -0.18 -5.52 -8.40
CA ASN A 187 -1.15 -6.42 -7.75
C ASN A 187 -2.12 -5.66 -6.82
N ALA A 188 -2.35 -4.36 -7.08
CA ALA A 188 -3.18 -3.55 -6.19
C ALA A 188 -4.64 -4.04 -6.18
N SER A 189 -5.17 -4.35 -4.99
CA SER A 189 -6.57 -4.73 -4.81
C SER A 189 -7.49 -3.52 -4.97
N SER A 190 -8.66 -3.70 -5.60
CA SER A 190 -9.73 -2.70 -5.61
C SER A 190 -10.74 -2.85 -4.46
N VAL A 191 -10.54 -3.85 -3.60
CA VAL A 191 -11.44 -4.20 -2.49
C VAL A 191 -10.66 -4.07 -1.18
N PRO A 192 -10.67 -2.89 -0.52
CA PRO A 192 -9.93 -2.67 0.71
C PRO A 192 -10.27 -3.66 1.83
N ALA A 193 -11.53 -4.09 1.93
CA ALA A 193 -11.97 -5.07 2.92
C ALA A 193 -11.26 -6.42 2.82
N ASP A 194 -10.79 -6.83 1.64
CA ASP A 194 -10.01 -8.06 1.49
C ASP A 194 -8.57 -7.88 1.98
N VAL A 195 -8.04 -6.66 1.89
CA VAL A 195 -6.64 -6.34 2.22
C VAL A 195 -6.36 -6.49 3.72
N ILE A 196 -7.32 -6.10 4.58
CA ILE A 196 -7.16 -6.20 6.04
C ILE A 196 -7.11 -7.64 6.57
N THR A 197 -7.35 -8.63 5.69
CA THR A 197 -7.21 -10.06 6.01
C THR A 197 -5.80 -10.61 5.74
N ALA A 198 -4.92 -9.80 5.13
CA ALA A 198 -3.54 -10.18 4.87
C ALA A 198 -2.70 -10.26 6.16
N PRO A 199 -1.54 -10.96 6.13
CA PRO A 199 -0.63 -11.02 7.26
C PRO A 199 -0.23 -9.63 7.77
N PRO A 200 -0.11 -9.43 9.09
CA PRO A 200 0.27 -8.14 9.64
C PRO A 200 1.72 -7.78 9.30
N GLY A 201 2.00 -6.48 9.15
CA GLY A 201 3.35 -5.95 8.92
C GLY A 201 3.76 -5.87 7.44
N GLU A 202 3.16 -6.66 6.57
CA GLU A 202 3.40 -6.60 5.13
C GLU A 202 2.79 -5.33 4.51
N TRP A 203 3.47 -4.75 3.52
CA TRP A 203 2.91 -3.67 2.72
C TRP A 203 1.93 -4.20 1.67
N MET A 204 0.78 -3.57 1.57
CA MET A 204 -0.30 -3.95 0.67
C MET A 204 -0.64 -2.78 -0.25
N ALA A 205 -0.84 -3.05 -1.55
CA ALA A 205 -1.31 -2.05 -2.50
C ALA A 205 -2.82 -2.11 -2.70
N VAL A 206 -3.46 -0.93 -2.72
CA VAL A 206 -4.91 -0.79 -2.79
C VAL A 206 -5.28 0.38 -3.69
N ARG A 207 -6.21 0.18 -4.63
CA ARG A 207 -6.87 1.24 -5.38
C ARG A 207 -8.17 1.60 -4.64
N ALA A 208 -8.22 2.78 -4.06
CA ALA A 208 -9.30 3.16 -3.16
C ALA A 208 -9.48 4.67 -3.07
N THR A 209 -10.62 5.06 -2.50
CA THR A 209 -10.88 6.44 -2.09
C THR A 209 -10.74 6.53 -0.58
N LEU A 210 -9.82 7.35 -0.10
CA LEU A 210 -9.78 7.73 1.32
C LEU A 210 -10.97 8.63 1.62
N LEU A 211 -11.81 8.22 2.56
CA LEU A 211 -12.94 8.96 3.07
C LEU A 211 -12.64 9.42 4.50
N ALA A 212 -12.59 10.73 4.70
CA ALA A 212 -12.39 11.37 5.98
C ALA A 212 -13.61 12.23 6.31
N MET A 213 -14.24 11.98 7.46
CA MET A 213 -15.44 12.68 7.91
C MET A 213 -15.27 13.13 9.36
N ALA A 214 -15.59 14.40 9.65
CA ALA A 214 -15.46 14.94 11.00
C ALA A 214 -16.17 14.06 12.05
N GLY A 215 -15.46 13.73 13.13
CA GLY A 215 -15.97 12.87 14.21
C GLY A 215 -16.01 11.37 13.87
N GLN A 216 -15.49 10.93 12.73
CA GLN A 216 -15.42 9.53 12.35
C GLN A 216 -13.99 9.10 12.00
N PRO A 217 -13.62 7.82 12.24
CA PRO A 217 -12.37 7.27 11.75
C PRO A 217 -12.28 7.32 10.22
N ALA A 218 -11.07 7.54 9.71
CA ALA A 218 -10.78 7.45 8.28
C ALA A 218 -11.01 6.03 7.76
N ARG A 219 -11.39 5.92 6.48
CA ARG A 219 -11.62 4.65 5.79
C ARG A 219 -11.06 4.70 4.38
N LEU A 220 -10.48 3.59 3.92
CA LEU A 220 -10.29 3.37 2.48
C LEU A 220 -11.52 2.63 1.94
N CYS A 221 -12.10 3.17 0.88
CA CYS A 221 -13.31 2.66 0.25
C CYS A 221 -13.00 2.17 -1.16
N GLY A 222 -13.53 1.01 -1.54
CA GLY A 222 -13.50 0.59 -2.95
C GLY A 222 -14.29 1.57 -3.83
N ALA A 223 -15.39 2.10 -3.29
CA ALA A 223 -16.15 3.21 -3.86
C ALA A 223 -16.83 4.05 -2.76
N VAL A 224 -17.11 5.32 -3.07
CA VAL A 224 -17.92 6.20 -2.21
C VAL A 224 -19.22 6.54 -2.93
N ALA A 225 -20.35 6.13 -2.37
CA ALA A 225 -21.69 6.41 -2.90
C ALA A 225 -22.57 6.99 -1.80
N ASN A 226 -23.23 8.12 -2.05
CA ASN A 226 -24.12 8.78 -1.07
C ASN A 226 -23.45 9.02 0.29
N ARG A 227 -22.16 9.40 0.31
CA ARG A 227 -21.34 9.56 1.53
C ARG A 227 -21.13 8.28 2.35
N ALA A 228 -21.48 7.12 1.79
CA ALA A 228 -21.22 5.80 2.36
C ALA A 228 -20.04 5.13 1.65
N CYS A 229 -19.31 4.33 2.41
CA CYS A 229 -18.14 3.59 1.97
C CYS A 229 -18.57 2.17 1.57
N VAL A 230 -18.22 1.74 0.36
CA VAL A 230 -18.37 0.37 -0.11
C VAL A 230 -17.03 -0.35 0.03
N ASP A 231 -17.05 -1.61 0.47
CA ASP A 231 -15.86 -2.45 0.69
C ASP A 231 -14.80 -1.78 1.57
N ALA A 232 -15.27 -1.23 2.70
CA ALA A 232 -14.49 -0.38 3.58
C ALA A 232 -13.39 -1.15 4.32
N ALA A 233 -12.20 -0.56 4.39
CA ALA A 233 -11.19 -0.88 5.38
C ALA A 233 -11.03 0.29 6.36
N ALA A 234 -11.00 -0.03 7.66
CA ALA A 234 -10.69 0.97 8.69
C ALA A 234 -9.23 1.43 8.55
N VAL A 235 -9.01 2.73 8.69
CA VAL A 235 -7.68 3.35 8.67
C VAL A 235 -7.38 3.95 10.03
N SER A 236 -6.18 3.67 10.55
CA SER A 236 -5.68 4.22 11.81
C SER A 236 -4.44 5.08 11.58
N GLY A 237 -4.24 6.07 12.44
CA GLY A 237 -3.11 7.01 12.39
C GLY A 237 -3.34 8.28 11.57
N VAL A 238 -4.51 8.45 10.94
CA VAL A 238 -4.87 9.67 10.21
C VAL A 238 -5.57 10.68 11.13
N ASP A 239 -5.06 11.91 11.18
CA ASP A 239 -5.71 13.04 11.85
C ASP A 239 -6.85 13.60 10.99
N VAL A 240 -8.02 12.97 11.09
CA VAL A 240 -9.23 13.37 10.35
C VAL A 240 -9.68 14.78 10.72
N THR A 241 -9.53 15.19 11.97
CA THR A 241 -9.95 16.52 12.43
C THR A 241 -9.09 17.60 11.78
N GLY A 242 -7.77 17.46 11.83
CA GLY A 242 -6.86 18.38 11.17
C GLY A 242 -7.06 18.38 9.65
N LEU A 243 -7.23 17.20 9.04
CA LEU A 243 -7.43 17.07 7.60
C LEU A 243 -8.72 17.72 7.11
N VAL A 244 -9.86 17.50 7.78
CA VAL A 244 -11.14 18.11 7.37
C VAL A 244 -11.16 19.61 7.68
N SER A 245 -10.40 20.07 8.68
CA SER A 245 -10.30 21.50 9.01
C SER A 245 -9.68 22.36 7.91
N THR A 246 -8.96 21.75 6.96
CA THR A 246 -8.39 22.46 5.81
C THR A 246 -9.41 22.77 4.73
N LEU A 247 -10.60 22.16 4.76
CA LEU A 247 -11.65 22.40 3.79
C LEU A 247 -12.22 23.81 3.99
N ARG A 248 -12.41 24.53 2.89
CA ARG A 248 -13.09 25.83 2.92
C ARG A 248 -14.60 25.63 2.97
N GLY A 249 -15.27 26.27 3.93
CA GLY A 249 -16.74 26.26 4.04
C GLY A 249 -17.30 25.16 4.95
N PRO A 250 -18.61 24.86 4.87
CA PRO A 250 -19.27 23.93 5.80
C PRO A 250 -19.01 22.44 5.48
N ALA A 251 -18.04 22.15 4.61
CA ALA A 251 -17.73 20.78 4.22
C ALA A 251 -17.10 20.03 5.40
N THR A 252 -17.74 18.92 5.79
CA THR A 252 -17.26 18.04 6.88
C THR A 252 -16.70 16.72 6.37
N ILE A 253 -16.54 16.60 5.04
CA ILE A 253 -16.17 15.38 4.34
C ILE A 253 -15.11 15.70 3.29
N LEU A 254 -14.02 14.94 3.30
CA LEU A 254 -12.99 14.94 2.27
C LEU A 254 -12.90 13.54 1.65
N THR A 255 -12.80 13.50 0.33
CA THR A 255 -12.45 12.28 -0.41
C THR A 255 -11.17 12.48 -1.19
N ILE A 256 -10.22 11.55 -1.07
CA ILE A 256 -9.00 11.52 -1.88
C ILE A 256 -8.99 10.20 -2.65
N GLU A 257 -9.18 10.28 -3.95
CA GLU A 257 -9.03 9.14 -4.85
C GLU A 257 -7.57 8.90 -5.19
N GLY A 258 -7.19 7.62 -5.26
CA GLY A 258 -5.91 7.24 -5.82
C GLY A 258 -5.45 5.83 -5.45
N PRO A 259 -4.28 5.45 -5.94
CA PRO A 259 -3.59 4.29 -5.42
C PRO A 259 -2.94 4.60 -4.07
N TRP A 260 -2.98 3.59 -3.19
CA TRP A 260 -2.44 3.63 -1.84
C TRP A 260 -1.57 2.40 -1.60
N ILE A 261 -0.59 2.52 -0.73
CA ILE A 261 -0.03 1.39 0.00
C ILE A 261 -0.28 1.57 1.49
N ALA A 262 -0.43 0.47 2.23
CA ALA A 262 -0.62 0.49 3.68
C ALA A 262 -0.15 -0.83 4.28
N GLN A 263 0.16 -0.81 5.57
CA GLN A 263 0.40 -2.04 6.33
C GLN A 263 -0.86 -2.49 7.05
N VAL A 264 -1.02 -3.79 7.24
CA VAL A 264 -2.09 -4.35 8.08
C VAL A 264 -1.61 -4.46 9.51
N ARG A 265 -2.39 -3.92 10.46
CA ARG A 265 -2.16 -4.08 11.90
C ARG A 265 -3.49 -4.19 12.63
N ALA A 266 -3.69 -5.30 13.35
CA ALA A 266 -4.88 -5.54 14.16
C ALA A 266 -6.22 -5.33 13.41
N GLY A 267 -6.30 -5.78 12.14
CA GLY A 267 -7.51 -5.68 11.32
C GLY A 267 -7.80 -4.27 10.76
N ALA A 268 -6.86 -3.34 10.89
CA ALA A 268 -6.92 -2.01 10.29
C ALA A 268 -5.72 -1.75 9.38
N LEU A 269 -5.87 -0.82 8.46
CA LEU A 269 -4.78 -0.27 7.67
C LEU A 269 -4.09 0.84 8.45
N VAL A 270 -2.77 0.76 8.54
CA VAL A 270 -1.89 1.78 9.15
C VAL A 270 -0.86 2.25 8.14
N HIS A 271 -0.24 3.41 8.42
CA HIS A 271 0.76 4.01 7.52
C HIS A 271 0.26 4.17 6.08
N VAL A 272 -1.02 4.52 5.93
CA VAL A 272 -1.63 4.78 4.61
C VAL A 272 -0.82 5.82 3.85
N THR A 273 -0.31 5.41 2.71
CA THR A 273 0.66 6.16 1.93
C THR A 273 0.16 6.29 0.51
N ARG A 274 0.03 7.53 0.04
CA ARG A 274 -0.44 7.82 -1.32
C ARG A 274 0.66 7.49 -2.32
N VAL A 275 0.30 6.78 -3.38
CA VAL A 275 1.22 6.44 -4.48
C VAL A 275 1.04 7.45 -5.62
N PRO A 276 2.10 8.05 -6.15
CA PRO A 276 2.00 8.91 -7.32
C PRO A 276 1.53 8.11 -8.54
N GLY A 277 0.54 8.63 -9.25
CA GLY A 277 0.13 8.06 -10.54
C GLY A 277 1.06 8.50 -11.66
N ALA A 278 1.19 7.69 -12.71
CA ALA A 278 1.70 8.19 -13.99
C ALA A 278 0.70 9.22 -14.54
N SER A 279 1.12 10.48 -14.62
CA SER A 279 0.34 11.57 -15.22
C SER A 279 0.50 11.58 -16.74
#